data_AF-A0A920VFK2-F1
#
_entry.id   AF-A0A920VFK2-F1
#
_cell.length_a   1.000
_cell.length_b   1.000
_cell.length_c   1.000
_cell.angle_alpha   90.00
_cell.angle_beta   90.00
_cell.angle_gamma   90.00
#
_symmetry.space_group_name_H-M   'P 1'
#
loop_
_entity.id
_entity.type
_entity.pdbx_description
1 polymer ?
#
loop_
_entity_poly.entity_id
_entity_poly.type
_entity_poly.pdbx_seq_one_letter_code
_entity_poly.pdbx_strand_id
1 'polypeptide(L)'
;MHPKDQPPIDEELMYGSFPGYEGALGPPISQADWMFRMVNTQRPLEEKIALFWHQMFATSNSKVDNPPEIGRQIAMFREYGLGSYRDLLIELAKSPAMIFWLDNHGNHDGAINENWGRNS
;
A
#
# COMPACT_ATOMS: atom_id res chain seq x y z
N MET A 1 4.09 -3.54 -24.76
CA MET A 1 2.63 -3.34 -24.64
C MET A 1 2.39 -2.66 -23.30
N HIS A 2 1.73 -1.49 -23.28
CA HIS A 2 1.55 -0.74 -22.03
C HIS A 2 0.34 -1.33 -21.27
N PRO A 3 0.38 -1.49 -19.94
CA PRO A 3 -0.70 -2.17 -19.21
C PRO A 3 -2.08 -1.53 -19.39
N LYS A 4 -2.12 -0.21 -19.59
CA LYS A 4 -3.33 0.57 -19.86
C LYS A 4 -4.03 0.19 -21.19
N ASP A 5 -3.35 -0.52 -22.08
CA ASP A 5 -3.90 -0.93 -23.39
C ASP A 5 -4.78 -2.19 -23.30
N GLN A 6 -4.79 -2.87 -22.14
CA GLN A 6 -5.59 -4.08 -21.89
C GLN A 6 -6.87 -3.73 -21.14
N PRO A 7 -7.96 -4.52 -21.26
CA PRO A 7 -9.21 -4.24 -20.54
C PRO A 7 -9.00 -4.30 -19.01
N PRO A 8 -9.76 -3.49 -18.24
CA PRO A 8 -9.77 -3.61 -16.78
C PRO A 8 -10.39 -4.95 -16.34
N ILE A 9 -10.24 -5.30 -15.06
CA ILE A 9 -10.88 -6.50 -14.52
C ILE A 9 -12.41 -6.38 -14.59
N ASP A 10 -13.07 -7.51 -14.86
CA ASP A 10 -14.51 -7.63 -14.74
C ASP A 10 -14.90 -7.65 -13.26
N GLU A 11 -15.40 -6.52 -12.77
CA GLU A 11 -15.83 -6.39 -11.37
C GLU A 11 -17.12 -7.19 -11.12
N GLU A 12 -17.96 -7.43 -12.13
CA GLU A 12 -19.17 -8.23 -11.99
C GLU A 12 -18.84 -9.71 -11.74
N LEU A 13 -17.80 -10.23 -12.39
CA LEU A 13 -17.26 -11.56 -12.09
C LEU A 13 -16.81 -11.67 -10.62
N MET A 14 -16.22 -10.61 -10.08
CA MET A 14 -15.77 -10.56 -8.69
C MET A 14 -16.98 -10.58 -7.73
N TYR A 15 -17.95 -9.70 -7.92
CA TYR A 15 -19.17 -9.65 -7.11
C TYR A 15 -19.95 -10.97 -7.18
N GLY A 16 -20.05 -11.58 -8.36
CA GLY A 16 -20.70 -12.87 -8.56
C GLY A 16 -19.96 -14.04 -7.91
N SER A 17 -18.62 -13.99 -7.84
CA SER A 17 -17.80 -15.01 -7.16
C SER A 17 -17.82 -14.86 -5.64
N PHE A 18 -18.13 -13.66 -5.13
CA PHE A 18 -18.18 -13.34 -3.70
C PHE A 18 -19.50 -12.67 -3.32
N PRO A 19 -20.64 -13.39 -3.29
CA PRO A 19 -21.97 -12.82 -3.03
C PRO A 19 -22.14 -12.16 -1.64
N GLY A 20 -21.18 -12.31 -0.72
CA GLY A 20 -21.14 -11.61 0.57
C GLY A 20 -20.52 -10.20 0.52
N TYR A 21 -20.17 -9.69 -0.67
CA TYR A 21 -19.47 -8.42 -0.87
C TYR A 21 -20.39 -7.18 -0.74
N GLU A 22 -21.71 -7.32 -0.89
CA GLU A 22 -22.69 -6.21 -0.85
C GLU A 22 -23.04 -5.70 0.57
N GLY A 23 -22.50 -6.28 1.64
CA GLY A 23 -22.86 -5.94 3.01
C GLY A 23 -21.82 -5.08 3.74
N ALA A 24 -22.28 -4.20 4.65
CA ALA A 24 -21.46 -3.43 5.60
C ALA A 24 -20.58 -4.29 6.56
N LEU A 25 -20.57 -5.61 6.38
CA LEU A 25 -19.81 -6.62 7.12
C LEU A 25 -18.90 -7.47 6.21
N GLY A 26 -18.75 -7.11 4.93
CA GLY A 26 -17.77 -7.74 4.05
C GLY A 26 -16.37 -7.62 4.66
N PRO A 27 -15.61 -8.73 4.80
CA PRO A 27 -14.35 -8.73 5.54
C PRO A 27 -13.44 -7.67 4.95
N PRO A 28 -12.72 -6.85 5.72
CA PRO A 28 -11.99 -5.67 5.24
C PRO A 28 -11.26 -5.93 3.91
N ILE A 29 -11.89 -5.51 2.80
CA ILE A 29 -11.88 -6.33 1.57
C ILE A 29 -10.68 -6.06 0.64
N SER A 30 -9.67 -5.30 1.08
CA SER A 30 -8.54 -4.94 0.21
C SER A 30 -7.70 -6.16 -0.19
N GLN A 31 -7.45 -7.10 0.72
CA GLN A 31 -6.52 -8.21 0.47
C GLN A 31 -7.15 -9.31 -0.39
N ALA A 32 -8.40 -9.70 -0.11
CA ALA A 32 -9.10 -10.71 -0.91
C ALA A 32 -9.43 -10.18 -2.32
N ASP A 33 -9.85 -8.92 -2.44
CA ASP A 33 -10.02 -8.23 -3.72
C ASP A 33 -8.72 -8.20 -4.51
N TRP A 34 -7.63 -7.81 -3.87
CA TRP A 34 -6.34 -7.73 -4.53
C TRP A 34 -5.83 -9.11 -4.98
N MET A 35 -6.02 -10.15 -4.17
CA MET A 35 -5.71 -11.53 -4.53
C MET A 35 -6.52 -12.00 -5.74
N PHE A 36 -7.82 -11.73 -5.76
CA PHE A 36 -8.66 -12.05 -6.93
C PHE A 36 -8.18 -11.30 -8.18
N ARG A 37 -7.85 -10.01 -8.04
CA ARG A 37 -7.31 -9.19 -9.12
C ARG A 37 -5.98 -9.73 -9.66
N MET A 38 -5.06 -10.12 -8.78
CA MET A 38 -3.77 -10.72 -9.16
C MET A 38 -3.92 -11.99 -10.01
N VAL A 39 -4.96 -12.79 -9.77
CA VAL A 39 -5.21 -14.05 -10.48
C VAL A 39 -5.95 -13.83 -11.80
N ASN A 40 -6.90 -12.90 -11.84
CA ASN A 40 -7.86 -12.78 -12.94
C ASN A 40 -7.61 -11.58 -13.87
N THR A 41 -6.72 -10.66 -13.52
CA THR A 41 -6.45 -9.49 -14.35
C THR A 41 -5.72 -9.86 -15.65
N GLN A 42 -6.05 -9.15 -16.74
CA GLN A 42 -5.26 -9.19 -17.96
C GLN A 42 -4.01 -8.29 -17.87
N ARG A 43 -3.90 -7.47 -16.81
CA ARG A 43 -2.82 -6.50 -16.54
C ARG A 43 -1.86 -6.95 -15.42
N PRO A 44 -1.16 -8.09 -15.55
CA PRO A 44 -0.39 -8.66 -14.45
C PRO A 44 0.80 -7.79 -14.02
N LEU A 45 1.28 -6.89 -14.89
CA LEU A 45 2.38 -5.99 -14.54
C LEU A 45 1.97 -4.97 -13.48
N GLU A 46 0.76 -4.42 -13.53
CA GLU A 46 0.23 -3.46 -12.55
C GLU A 46 0.16 -4.09 -11.16
N GLU A 47 -0.26 -5.35 -11.08
CA GLU A 47 -0.35 -6.03 -9.80
C GLU A 47 1.00 -6.49 -9.26
N LYS A 48 1.92 -6.91 -10.14
CA LYS A 48 3.29 -7.28 -9.74
C LYS A 48 4.08 -6.10 -9.21
N ILE A 49 3.97 -4.92 -9.84
CA ILE A 49 4.66 -3.73 -9.36
C ILE A 49 4.05 -3.22 -8.06
N ALA A 50 2.73 -3.30 -7.92
CA ALA A 50 2.06 -2.99 -6.67
C ALA A 50 2.51 -3.93 -5.54
N LEU A 51 2.65 -5.23 -5.83
CA LEU A 51 3.13 -6.22 -4.87
C LEU A 51 4.58 -5.95 -4.48
N PHE A 52 5.45 -5.65 -5.45
CA PHE A 52 6.85 -5.30 -5.19
C PHE A 52 6.97 -4.12 -4.21
N TRP A 53 6.28 -3.02 -4.49
CA TRP A 53 6.35 -1.83 -3.63
C TRP A 53 5.65 -2.02 -2.29
N HIS A 54 4.54 -2.77 -2.25
CA HIS A 54 3.90 -3.14 -1.00
C HIS A 54 4.85 -3.91 -0.09
N GLN A 55 5.58 -4.91 -0.60
CA GLN A 55 6.56 -5.64 0.21
C GLN A 55 7.69 -4.74 0.73
N MET A 56 8.15 -3.78 -0.07
CA MET A 56 9.18 -2.83 0.33
C MET A 56 8.73 -1.89 1.45
N PHE A 57 7.45 -1.48 1.47
CA PHE A 57 6.94 -0.47 2.39
C PHE A 57 5.95 -1.00 3.45
N ALA A 58 5.60 -2.29 3.44
CA ALA A 58 4.71 -2.92 4.42
C ALA A 58 5.26 -2.82 5.85
N THR A 59 6.58 -2.89 6.02
CA THR A 59 7.24 -2.75 7.33
C THR A 59 7.04 -1.37 7.94
N SER A 60 7.01 -0.32 7.10
CA SER A 60 6.79 1.07 7.51
C SER A 60 5.32 1.34 7.86
N ASN A 61 4.38 0.70 7.16
CA ASN A 61 2.94 0.94 7.31
C ASN A 61 2.28 0.19 8.48
N SER A 62 2.99 -0.73 9.14
CA SER A 62 2.51 -1.61 10.20
C SER A 62 1.89 -0.90 11.43
N LYS A 63 2.09 0.42 11.56
CA LYS A 63 1.53 1.23 12.64
C LYS A 63 0.12 1.78 12.35
N VAL A 64 -0.35 1.77 11.10
CA VAL A 64 -1.63 2.36 10.68
C VAL A 64 -2.44 1.31 9.91
N ASP A 65 -2.59 0.14 10.53
CA ASP A 65 -3.24 -1.04 9.96
C ASP A 65 -4.76 -0.87 9.89
N ASN A 66 -5.21 0.08 9.05
CA ASN A 66 -6.61 0.34 8.75
C ASN A 66 -6.93 -0.16 7.33
N PRO A 67 -7.87 -1.09 7.15
CA PRO A 67 -8.18 -1.69 5.85
C PRO A 67 -8.41 -0.77 4.64
N PRO A 68 -9.07 0.41 4.76
CA PRO A 68 -9.24 1.33 3.65
C PRO A 68 -7.90 1.91 3.16
N GLU A 69 -6.92 2.08 4.05
CA GLU A 69 -5.62 2.65 3.73
C GLU A 69 -4.77 1.69 2.89
N ILE A 70 -4.89 0.38 3.13
CA ILE A 70 -4.23 -0.65 2.32
C ILE A 70 -4.72 -0.59 0.88
N GLY A 71 -6.03 -0.46 0.66
CA GLY A 71 -6.61 -0.31 -0.68
C GLY A 71 -6.10 0.94 -1.41
N ARG A 72 -6.06 2.09 -0.73
CA ARG A 72 -5.49 3.32 -1.30
C ARG A 72 -4.00 3.18 -1.63
N GLN A 73 -3.23 2.53 -0.77
CA GLN A 73 -1.80 2.32 -0.99
C GLN A 73 -1.54 1.44 -2.22
N ILE A 74 -2.28 0.34 -2.36
CA ILE A 74 -2.18 -0.53 -3.55
C ILE A 74 -2.55 0.24 -4.82
N ALA A 75 -3.64 1.03 -4.79
CA ALA A 75 -4.04 1.86 -5.92
C ALA A 75 -2.93 2.87 -6.32
N MET A 76 -2.31 3.52 -5.33
CA MET A 76 -1.19 4.42 -5.54
C MET A 76 0.01 3.69 -6.17
N PHE A 77 0.37 2.49 -5.72
CA PHE A 77 1.45 1.73 -6.33
C PHE A 77 1.16 1.29 -7.76
N ARG A 78 -0.10 0.98 -8.11
CA ARG A 78 -0.49 0.69 -9.50
C ARG A 78 -0.31 1.92 -10.40
N GLU A 79 -0.64 3.10 -9.89
CA GLU A 79 -0.61 4.35 -10.66
C GLU A 79 0.82 4.90 -10.84
N TYR A 80 1.61 4.94 -9.75
CA TYR A 80 2.93 5.58 -9.74
C TYR A 80 4.09 4.58 -9.81
N GLY A 81 3.86 3.29 -9.57
CA GLY A 81 4.93 2.30 -9.38
C GLY A 81 5.79 2.01 -10.60
N LEU A 82 5.30 2.30 -11.82
CA LEU A 82 6.07 2.21 -13.08
C LEU A 82 6.62 3.57 -13.54
N GLY A 83 6.31 4.64 -12.82
CA GLY A 83 6.69 6.01 -13.17
C GLY A 83 7.97 6.48 -12.46
N SER A 84 8.01 7.78 -12.17
CA SER A 84 9.11 8.40 -11.45
C SER A 84 9.15 7.93 -10.00
N TYR A 85 10.29 7.39 -9.56
CA TYR A 85 10.51 7.01 -8.17
C TYR A 85 10.31 8.20 -7.21
N ARG A 86 10.68 9.42 -7.63
CA ARG A 86 10.45 10.63 -6.84
C ARG A 86 8.97 10.88 -6.61
N ASP A 87 8.14 10.74 -7.64
CA ASP A 87 6.72 11.02 -7.54
C ASP A 87 6.02 9.95 -6.70
N LEU A 88 6.45 8.69 -6.85
CA LEU A 88 6.03 7.59 -5.98
C LEU A 88 6.31 7.90 -4.50
N LEU A 89 7.52 8.37 -4.17
CA LEU A 89 7.86 8.72 -2.79
C LEU A 89 7.06 9.92 -2.27
N ILE A 90 6.79 10.92 -3.11
CA ILE A 90 5.96 12.07 -2.75
C ILE A 90 4.54 11.62 -2.39
N GLU A 91 3.94 10.75 -3.20
CA GLU A 91 2.59 10.24 -2.91
C GLU A 91 2.57 9.34 -1.67
N LEU A 92 3.58 8.48 -1.50
CA LEU A 92 3.70 7.61 -0.34
C LEU A 92 3.85 8.40 0.98
N ALA A 93 4.62 9.50 0.95
CA ALA A 93 4.87 10.37 2.10
C ALA A 93 3.64 11.15 2.56
N LYS A 94 2.56 11.21 1.77
CA LYS A 94 1.28 11.81 2.20
C LYS A 94 0.49 10.91 3.15
N SER A 95 0.83 9.62 3.24
CA SER A 95 0.13 8.72 4.14
C SER A 95 0.49 9.01 5.60
N PRO A 96 -0.47 9.02 6.54
CA PRO A 96 -0.19 9.27 7.96
C PRO A 96 0.87 8.32 8.51
N ALA A 97 0.83 7.05 8.10
CA ALA A 97 1.78 6.03 8.52
C ALA A 97 3.23 6.38 8.15
N MET A 98 3.45 6.86 6.92
CA MET A 98 4.77 7.24 6.45
C MET A 98 5.26 8.50 7.15
N ILE A 99 4.38 9.46 7.43
CA ILE A 99 4.72 10.65 8.24
C ILE A 99 5.19 10.22 9.63
N PHE A 100 4.45 9.35 10.32
CA PHE A 100 4.86 8.81 11.63
C PHE A 100 6.15 7.99 11.56
N TRP A 101 6.35 7.22 10.49
CA TRP A 101 7.59 6.45 10.30
C TRP A 101 8.80 7.37 10.09
N LEU A 102 8.67 8.37 9.22
CA LEU A 102 9.72 9.37 8.94
C LEU A 102 10.06 10.20 10.19
N ASP A 103 9.04 10.66 10.91
CA ASP A 103 9.22 11.43 12.15
C ASP A 103 9.90 10.58 13.24
N ASN A 104 9.49 9.32 13.41
CA ASN A 104 10.11 8.41 14.38
C ASN A 104 11.55 8.02 14.00
N HIS A 105 11.83 7.83 12.70
CA HIS A 105 13.20 7.58 12.23
C HIS A 105 14.09 8.83 12.44
N GLY A 106 13.59 10.02 12.11
CA GLY A 106 14.30 11.29 12.31
C GLY A 106 14.53 11.62 13.79
N ASN A 107 13.56 11.34 14.67
CA ASN A 107 13.70 11.52 16.11
C ASN A 107 14.69 10.51 16.74
N HIS A 108 14.78 9.27 16.22
CA HIS A 108 15.79 8.32 16.69
C HIS A 108 17.22 8.71 16.29
N ASP A 109 17.40 9.29 15.09
CA ASP A 109 18.71 9.81 14.66
C ASP A 109 19.18 11.02 15.49
N GLY A 110 18.26 11.74 16.14
CA GLY A 110 18.55 12.81 17.10
C GLY A 110 18.66 12.36 18.57
N ALA A 111 18.23 11.13 18.89
CA ALA A 111 18.33 10.57 20.24
C ALA A 111 19.75 10.06 20.52
N ILE A 112 20.72 10.98 20.51
CA ILE A 112 21.97 10.78 21.23
C ILE A 112 21.57 10.67 22.70
N ASN A 113 21.53 9.43 23.19
CA ASN A 113 21.66 9.01 24.57
C ASN A 113 21.98 10.16 25.55
N GLU A 114 20.94 10.81 26.07
CA GLU A 114 21.01 11.84 27.10
C GLU A 114 21.27 11.20 28.48
N ASN A 115 22.21 10.25 28.54
CA ASN A 115 22.69 9.65 29.79
C ASN A 115 24.15 10.01 30.07
N TRP A 116 24.71 10.99 29.34
CA TRP A 116 25.99 11.62 29.65
C TRP A 116 25.79 12.89 30.50
N GLY A 117 25.09 12.74 31.63
CA GLY A 117 24.72 13.90 32.44
C GLY A 117 24.30 13.60 33.88
N ARG A 118 24.65 12.45 34.45
CA ARG A 118 24.44 12.22 35.89
C ARG A 118 25.73 11.87 36.61
N ASN A 119 26.36 12.94 37.08
CA ASN A 119 27.34 13.05 38.17
C ASN A 119 28.77 12.52 37.90
N SER A 120 29.67 13.51 37.87
CA SER A 120 30.87 13.64 38.74
C SER A 120 31.68 12.41 39.09
#